data_AF-A0A6P0WW51-F1
#
_entry.id   AF-A0A6P0WW51-F1
#
_cell.length_a   1.000
_cell.length_b   1.000
_cell.length_c   1.000
_cell.angle_alpha   90.00
_cell.angle_beta   90.00
_cell.angle_gamma   90.00
#
_symmetry.space_group_name_H-M   'P 1'
#
loop_
_entity.id
_entity.type
_entity.pdbx_description
1 polymer ?
#
loop_
_entity_poly.entity_id
_entity_poly.type
_entity_poly.pdbx_seq_one_letter_code
_entity_poly.pdbx_strand_id
1 'polypeptide(L)'
;MLASKNKSRNHPLETYIKRLQAGDALLPDSPENVLEVVGILHSYGVVLDAYSRNLIYIADHQFLVFFPFFKYFNGEVSLNRLLRHWWHDRINFEYAEYCMKAMLWHGGGGLDAYLDTPEFKERSAAAVKAKFRGNPLMGGIDKIFPEFLPEQVRQLAYYSGLGQFWRVMSDIFMSLSD
;
A
#
# COMPACT_ATOMS: atom_id res chain seq x y z
N MET A 1 -5.11 -23.19 -51.71
CA MET A 1 -4.56 -22.74 -50.42
C MET A 1 -4.00 -21.34 -50.59
N LEU A 2 -4.80 -20.31 -50.31
CA LEU A 2 -4.32 -18.94 -50.28
C LEU A 2 -3.61 -18.73 -48.95
N ALA A 3 -2.28 -18.79 -48.96
CA ALA A 3 -1.47 -18.33 -47.86
C ALA A 3 -1.88 -16.88 -47.57
N SER A 4 -2.53 -16.66 -46.43
CA SER A 4 -2.76 -15.33 -45.89
C SER A 4 -1.40 -14.67 -45.74
N LYS A 5 -1.06 -13.75 -46.66
CA LYS A 5 0.08 -12.86 -46.52
C LYS A 5 -0.15 -12.09 -45.23
N ASN A 6 0.59 -12.46 -44.18
CA ASN A 6 0.63 -11.79 -42.90
C ASN A 6 0.86 -10.29 -43.16
N LYS A 7 -0.21 -9.49 -43.04
CA LYS A 7 -0.08 -8.04 -43.02
C LYS A 7 0.75 -7.74 -41.77
N SER A 8 2.03 -7.44 -41.95
CA SER A 8 2.81 -6.72 -40.94
C SER A 8 2.10 -5.39 -40.72
N ARG A 9 1.16 -5.37 -39.78
CA ARG A 9 0.71 -4.13 -39.18
C ARG A 9 1.91 -3.69 -38.35
N ASN A 10 2.74 -2.79 -38.90
CA ASN A 10 3.82 -2.18 -38.13
C ASN A 10 3.16 -1.54 -36.91
N HIS A 11 3.22 -2.24 -35.78
CA HIS A 11 2.62 -1.79 -34.54
C HIS A 11 3.37 -0.53 -34.11
N PRO A 12 2.72 0.53 -33.60
CA PRO A 12 3.43 1.74 -33.18
C PRO A 12 4.51 1.47 -32.11
N LEU A 13 4.40 0.34 -31.39
CA LEU A 13 5.38 -0.13 -30.39
C LEU A 13 6.22 -1.32 -30.87
N GLU A 14 6.30 -1.59 -32.18
CA GLU A 14 7.02 -2.74 -32.75
C GLU A 14 8.48 -2.82 -32.25
N THR A 15 9.14 -1.67 -32.12
CA THR A 15 10.51 -1.58 -31.60
C THR A 15 10.61 -2.11 -30.17
N TYR A 16 9.67 -1.77 -29.28
CA TYR A 16 9.65 -2.24 -27.89
C TYR A 16 9.30 -3.72 -27.81
N ILE A 17 8.34 -4.18 -28.63
CA ILE A 17 7.95 -5.59 -28.69
C ILE A 17 9.15 -6.45 -29.08
N LYS A 18 9.89 -6.06 -30.12
CA LYS A 18 11.09 -6.78 -30.56
C LYS A 18 12.20 -6.80 -29.52
N ARG A 19 12.44 -5.67 -28.84
CA ARG A 19 13.40 -5.60 -27.71
C ARG A 19 13.04 -6.59 -26.60
N LEU A 20 11.79 -6.56 -26.13
CA LEU A 20 11.32 -7.46 -25.08
C LEU A 20 11.38 -8.94 -25.51
N GLN A 21 11.06 -9.25 -26.77
CA GLN A 21 11.20 -10.61 -27.32
C GLN A 21 12.65 -11.08 -27.41
N ALA A 22 13.60 -10.16 -27.56
CA ALA A 22 15.03 -10.43 -27.54
C ALA A 22 15.61 -10.54 -26.11
N GLY A 23 14.82 -10.23 -25.07
CA GLY A 23 15.25 -10.23 -23.67
C GLY A 23 15.83 -8.90 -23.19
N ASP A 24 15.77 -7.84 -23.99
CA ASP A 24 16.22 -6.50 -23.61
C ASP A 24 15.22 -5.81 -22.68
N ALA A 25 15.69 -4.79 -21.95
CA ALA A 25 14.86 -3.94 -21.11
C ALA A 25 13.94 -2.99 -21.92
N LEU A 26 12.91 -2.46 -21.26
CA LEU A 26 12.03 -1.43 -21.83
C LEU A 26 12.80 -0.14 -22.18
N LEU A 27 13.72 0.25 -21.29
CA LEU A 27 14.64 1.37 -21.48
C LEU A 27 15.92 0.89 -22.18
N PRO A 28 16.54 1.71 -23.05
CA PRO A 28 17.86 1.39 -23.60
C PRO A 28 18.88 1.18 -22.49
N ASP A 29 19.73 0.17 -22.63
CA ASP A 29 20.83 -0.06 -21.70
C ASP A 29 21.97 0.93 -21.97
N SER A 30 22.13 1.91 -21.09
CA SER A 30 23.25 2.86 -21.11
C SER A 30 23.72 3.16 -19.68
N PRO A 31 25.01 3.52 -19.48
CA PRO A 31 25.52 3.84 -18.15
C PRO A 31 24.73 4.96 -17.44
N GLU A 32 24.27 5.95 -18.19
CA GLU A 32 23.47 7.06 -17.68
C GLU A 32 22.08 6.58 -17.20
N ASN A 33 21.39 5.78 -18.01
CA ASN A 33 20.07 5.24 -17.65
C ASN A 33 20.16 4.33 -16.41
N VAL A 34 21.20 3.51 -16.32
CA VAL A 34 21.42 2.64 -15.15
C VAL A 34 21.63 3.48 -13.89
N LEU A 35 22.48 4.51 -13.95
CA LEU A 35 22.73 5.41 -12.82
C LEU A 35 21.44 6.10 -12.35
N GLU A 36 20.64 6.63 -13.27
CA GLU A 36 19.37 7.28 -12.95
C GLU A 36 18.37 6.32 -12.29
N VAL A 37 18.18 5.13 -12.87
CA VAL A 37 17.26 4.12 -12.34
C VAL A 37 17.70 3.68 -10.94
N VAL A 38 18.98 3.36 -10.75
CA VAL A 38 19.53 2.96 -9.45
C VAL A 38 19.36 4.07 -8.39
N GLY A 39 19.63 5.32 -8.75
CA GLY A 39 19.42 6.46 -7.84
C GLY A 39 17.95 6.64 -7.44
N ILE A 40 17.02 6.42 -8.38
CA ILE A 40 15.57 6.43 -8.09
C ILE A 40 15.20 5.28 -7.15
N LEU A 41 15.69 4.06 -7.43
CA LEU A 41 15.43 2.90 -6.56
C LEU A 41 15.92 3.17 -5.13
N HIS A 42 17.12 3.71 -4.96
CA HIS A 42 17.66 4.04 -3.63
C HIS A 42 16.81 5.07 -2.90
N SER A 43 16.57 6.23 -3.52
CA SER A 43 15.82 7.32 -2.89
C SER A 43 14.38 6.93 -2.58
N TYR A 44 13.74 6.15 -3.45
CA TYR A 44 12.39 5.66 -3.23
C TYR A 44 12.33 4.52 -2.21
N GLY A 45 13.34 3.66 -2.17
CA GLY A 45 13.49 2.61 -1.15
C GLY A 45 13.43 3.17 0.27
N VAL A 46 14.18 4.24 0.55
CA VAL A 46 14.15 4.93 1.86
C VAL A 46 12.74 5.41 2.23
N VAL A 47 12.01 5.97 1.26
CA VAL A 47 10.65 6.49 1.50
C VAL A 47 9.65 5.36 1.67
N LEU A 48 9.75 4.29 0.86
CA LEU A 48 8.89 3.11 0.95
C LEU A 48 9.09 2.37 2.27
N ASP A 49 10.31 2.28 2.78
CA ASP A 49 10.60 1.72 4.10
C ASP A 49 9.80 2.46 5.19
N ALA A 50 9.86 3.80 5.18
CA ALA A 50 9.13 4.63 6.11
C ALA A 50 7.61 4.45 5.96
N TYR A 51 7.09 4.47 4.74
CA TYR A 51 5.66 4.22 4.46
C TYR A 51 5.21 2.86 4.95
N SER A 52 5.98 1.81 4.66
CA SER A 52 5.70 0.44 5.11
C SER A 52 5.56 0.37 6.63
N ARG A 53 6.54 0.90 7.38
CA ARG A 53 6.48 0.92 8.85
C ARG A 53 5.26 1.66 9.35
N ASN A 54 4.93 2.80 8.76
CA ASN A 54 3.79 3.59 9.20
C ASN A 54 2.45 2.93 8.91
N LEU A 55 2.25 2.37 7.71
CA LEU A 55 1.01 1.68 7.36
C LEU A 55 0.75 0.47 8.25
N ILE A 56 1.79 -0.34 8.51
CA ILE A 56 1.73 -1.48 9.44
C ILE A 56 1.42 -0.99 10.86
N TYR A 57 2.11 0.07 11.32
CA TYR A 57 1.82 0.66 12.63
C TYR A 57 0.36 1.11 12.77
N ILE A 58 -0.21 1.75 11.74
CA ILE A 58 -1.61 2.18 11.75
C ILE A 58 -2.54 0.97 11.85
N ALA A 59 -2.32 -0.07 11.03
CA ALA A 59 -3.12 -1.29 11.06
C ALA A 59 -3.13 -1.95 12.44
N ASP A 60 -1.96 -2.05 13.08
CA ASP A 60 -1.80 -2.83 14.32
C ASP A 60 -2.11 -2.02 15.58
N HIS A 61 -1.63 -0.77 15.66
CA HIS A 61 -1.64 0.03 16.89
C HIS A 61 -2.75 1.08 16.91
N GLN A 62 -3.25 1.49 15.74
CA GLN A 62 -4.39 2.41 15.63
C GLN A 62 -5.69 1.67 15.27
N PHE A 63 -5.74 0.36 15.49
CA PHE A 63 -6.90 -0.49 15.21
C PHE A 63 -8.17 0.05 15.88
N LEU A 64 -9.13 0.49 15.05
CA LEU A 64 -10.41 1.08 15.43
C LEU A 64 -10.29 2.27 16.42
N VAL A 65 -9.22 3.06 16.28
CA VAL A 65 -9.09 4.37 16.94
C VAL A 65 -9.69 5.43 16.01
N PHE A 66 -10.85 5.99 16.38
CA PHE A 66 -11.60 6.92 15.52
C PHE A 66 -10.91 8.28 15.31
N PHE A 67 -10.12 8.72 16.29
CA PHE A 67 -9.41 10.00 16.24
C PHE A 67 -7.90 9.78 16.45
N PRO A 68 -7.20 9.21 15.46
CA PRO A 68 -5.82 8.79 15.62
C PRO A 68 -4.87 9.98 15.33
N PHE A 69 -4.90 11.00 16.18
CA PHE A 69 -4.16 12.27 15.99
C PHE A 69 -2.65 12.07 15.77
N PHE A 70 -2.07 11.03 16.35
CA PHE A 70 -0.63 10.75 16.30
C PHE A 70 -0.29 9.55 15.40
N LYS A 71 -1.15 9.19 14.45
CA LYS A 71 -0.95 8.01 13.59
C LYS A 71 0.36 8.02 12.79
N TYR A 72 0.90 9.20 12.49
CA TYR A 72 2.15 9.36 11.73
C TYR A 72 3.43 9.31 12.56
N PHE A 73 3.31 9.11 13.88
CA PHE A 73 4.45 9.15 14.80
C PHE A 73 4.98 7.76 15.15
N ASN A 74 4.32 6.68 14.71
CA ASN A 74 4.71 5.30 15.01
C ASN A 74 4.90 5.03 16.52
N GLY A 75 4.10 5.68 17.37
CA GLY A 75 4.17 5.56 18.83
C GLY A 75 5.25 6.42 19.48
N GLU A 76 6.12 7.06 18.69
CA GLU A 76 7.25 7.85 19.14
C GLU A 76 6.91 9.35 19.17
N VAL A 77 6.01 9.74 20.05
CA VAL A 77 5.60 11.15 20.20
C VAL A 77 6.61 11.90 21.09
N SER A 78 7.17 12.99 20.57
CA SER A 78 8.02 13.91 21.32
C SER A 78 7.79 15.35 20.87
N LEU A 79 8.09 16.32 21.74
CA LEU A 79 7.95 17.74 21.41
C LEU A 79 8.71 18.10 20.12
N ASN A 80 9.93 17.61 19.96
CA ASN A 80 10.74 17.84 18.76
C ASN A 80 10.05 17.32 17.49
N ARG A 81 9.49 16.10 17.53
CA ARG A 81 8.78 15.55 16.38
C ARG A 81 7.48 16.27 16.09
N LEU A 82 6.75 16.70 17.12
CA LEU A 82 5.52 17.49 16.95
C LEU A 82 5.81 18.82 16.25
N LEU A 83 6.85 19.53 16.69
CA LEU A 83 7.27 20.79 16.07
C LEU A 83 7.67 20.60 14.60
N ARG A 84 8.47 19.58 14.29
CA ARG A 84 8.82 19.24 12.89
C ARG A 84 7.58 18.90 12.05
N HIS A 85 6.67 18.11 12.62
CA HIS A 85 5.43 17.73 11.95
C HIS A 85 4.56 18.95 11.61
N TRP A 86 4.36 19.87 12.56
CA TRP A 86 3.63 21.11 12.34
C TRP A 86 4.33 22.07 11.38
N TRP A 87 5.65 22.03 11.31
CA TRP A 87 6.45 22.79 10.36
C TRP A 87 6.56 22.11 8.97
N HIS A 88 5.82 21.02 8.74
CA HIS A 88 5.88 20.23 7.51
C HIS A 88 7.28 19.64 7.17
N ASP A 89 8.18 19.56 8.15
CA ASP A 89 9.47 18.84 8.04
C ASP A 89 9.25 17.36 8.34
N ARG A 90 8.66 16.64 7.39
CA ARG A 90 8.20 15.26 7.55
C ARG A 90 8.05 14.52 6.24
N ILE A 91 8.02 13.20 6.35
CA ILE A 91 7.55 12.33 5.27
C ILE A 91 6.03 12.49 5.10
N ASN A 92 5.60 12.60 3.83
CA ASN A 92 4.21 12.77 3.43
C ASN A 92 3.46 11.43 3.43
N PHE A 93 3.24 10.85 4.61
CA PHE A 93 2.51 9.60 4.82
C PHE A 93 1.08 9.61 4.25
N GLU A 94 0.50 10.78 3.97
CA GLU A 94 -0.79 10.90 3.29
C GLU A 94 -0.75 10.22 1.92
N TYR A 95 0.37 10.30 1.20
CA TYR A 95 0.55 9.62 -0.08
C TYR A 95 0.35 8.10 0.05
N ALA A 96 0.96 7.51 1.09
CA ALA A 96 0.79 6.10 1.40
C ALA A 96 -0.67 5.72 1.65
N GLU A 97 -1.41 6.55 2.38
CA GLU A 97 -2.84 6.36 2.61
C GLU A 97 -3.67 6.52 1.33
N TYR A 98 -3.31 7.45 0.45
CA TYR A 98 -3.99 7.60 -0.83
C TYR A 98 -3.81 6.35 -1.70
N CYS A 99 -2.60 5.79 -1.76
CA CYS A 99 -2.34 4.52 -2.44
C CYS A 99 -3.14 3.37 -1.84
N MET A 100 -3.16 3.26 -0.50
CA MET A 100 -3.95 2.25 0.20
C MET A 100 -5.45 2.39 -0.08
N LYS A 101 -5.98 3.62 -0.07
CA LYS A 101 -7.39 3.89 -0.44
C LYS A 101 -7.65 3.54 -1.90
N ALA A 102 -6.73 3.84 -2.80
CA ALA A 102 -6.87 3.47 -4.20
C ALA A 102 -6.99 1.95 -4.34
N MET A 103 -6.19 1.17 -3.62
CA MET A 103 -6.32 -0.30 -3.57
C MET A 103 -7.65 -0.75 -2.98
N LEU A 104 -8.11 -0.14 -1.88
CA LEU A 104 -9.42 -0.44 -1.28
C LEU A 104 -10.56 -0.31 -2.29
N TRP A 105 -10.54 0.75 -3.12
CA TRP A 105 -11.61 1.03 -4.07
C TRP A 105 -11.49 0.28 -5.40
N HIS A 106 -10.29 -0.04 -5.86
CA HIS A 106 -10.05 -0.65 -7.17
C HIS A 106 -9.67 -2.14 -7.12
N GLY A 107 -9.53 -2.70 -5.91
CA GLY A 107 -9.13 -4.09 -5.69
C GLY A 107 -7.64 -4.20 -5.35
N GLY A 108 -7.33 -5.11 -4.42
CA GLY A 108 -5.98 -5.32 -3.86
C GLY A 108 -5.25 -6.51 -4.45
N GLY A 109 -5.51 -6.87 -5.71
CA GLY A 109 -4.90 -8.05 -6.33
C GLY A 109 -5.39 -9.38 -5.74
N GLY A 110 -6.67 -9.45 -5.33
CA GLY A 110 -7.29 -10.64 -4.75
C GLY A 110 -7.49 -10.59 -3.23
N LEU A 111 -6.95 -9.57 -2.56
CA LEU A 111 -7.23 -9.32 -1.13
C LEU A 111 -8.73 -9.10 -0.89
N ASP A 112 -9.38 -8.30 -1.72
CA ASP A 112 -10.83 -8.04 -1.72
C ASP A 112 -11.66 -9.33 -1.72
N ALA A 113 -11.27 -10.32 -2.52
CA ALA A 113 -11.97 -11.60 -2.61
C ALA A 113 -12.03 -12.33 -1.26
N TYR A 114 -10.97 -12.22 -0.43
CA TYR A 114 -11.00 -12.75 0.94
C TYR A 114 -11.82 -11.86 1.88
N LEU A 115 -11.68 -10.54 1.77
CA LEU A 115 -12.38 -9.59 2.64
C LEU A 115 -13.91 -9.61 2.45
N ASP A 116 -14.41 -10.14 1.32
CA ASP A 116 -15.83 -10.35 1.05
C ASP A 116 -16.38 -11.68 1.60
N THR A 117 -15.54 -12.53 2.17
CA THR A 117 -15.96 -13.83 2.68
C THR A 117 -16.73 -13.72 4.01
N PRO A 118 -17.65 -14.68 4.28
CA PRO A 118 -18.24 -14.82 5.62
C PRO A 118 -17.18 -15.03 6.72
N GLU A 119 -16.07 -15.69 6.39
CA GLU A 119 -14.96 -15.92 7.30
C GLU A 119 -14.34 -14.61 7.78
N PHE A 120 -14.04 -13.68 6.86
CA PHE A 120 -13.52 -12.37 7.23
C PHE A 120 -14.51 -11.59 8.10
N LYS A 121 -15.81 -11.68 7.79
CA LYS A 121 -16.86 -11.04 8.59
C LYS A 121 -16.89 -11.56 10.02
N GLU A 122 -16.78 -12.88 10.21
CA GLU A 122 -16.72 -13.50 11.54
C GLU A 122 -15.47 -13.05 12.32
N ARG A 123 -14.29 -13.07 11.68
CA ARG A 123 -13.03 -12.63 12.30
C ARG A 123 -13.07 -11.15 12.67
N SER A 124 -13.63 -10.32 11.79
CA SER A 124 -13.80 -8.88 12.02
C SER A 124 -14.73 -8.63 13.21
N ALA A 125 -15.85 -9.34 13.30
CA ALA A 125 -16.77 -9.24 14.43
C ALA A 125 -16.09 -9.64 15.77
N ALA A 126 -15.28 -10.70 15.75
CA ALA A 126 -14.51 -11.11 16.93
C ALA A 126 -13.50 -10.03 17.37
N ALA A 127 -12.77 -9.43 16.42
CA ALA A 127 -11.81 -8.36 16.70
C ALA A 127 -12.49 -7.08 17.23
N VAL A 128 -13.60 -6.68 16.61
CA VAL A 128 -14.43 -5.53 17.05
C VAL A 128 -14.92 -5.75 18.48
N LYS A 129 -15.47 -6.94 18.76
CA LYS A 129 -15.96 -7.31 20.10
C LYS A 129 -14.85 -7.30 21.15
N ALA A 130 -13.65 -7.75 20.78
CA ALA A 130 -12.49 -7.71 21.67
C ALA A 130 -12.05 -6.26 21.95
N LYS A 131 -11.96 -5.42 20.91
CA LYS A 131 -11.54 -4.01 21.02
C LYS A 131 -12.48 -3.18 21.89
N PHE A 132 -13.79 -3.40 21.76
CA PHE A 132 -14.82 -2.64 22.47
C PHE A 132 -15.46 -3.41 23.63
N ARG A 133 -14.77 -4.41 24.18
CA ARG A 133 -15.26 -5.17 25.33
C ARG A 133 -15.54 -4.21 26.50
N GLY A 134 -16.80 -4.18 26.94
CA GLY A 134 -17.25 -3.30 28.03
C GLY A 134 -17.58 -1.86 27.61
N ASN A 135 -17.59 -1.54 26.31
CA ASN A 135 -18.01 -0.23 25.80
C ASN A 135 -19.47 -0.31 25.25
N PRO A 136 -20.48 0.09 26.05
CA PRO A 136 -21.89 -0.05 25.64
C PRO A 136 -22.27 0.87 24.48
N LEU A 137 -21.61 2.04 24.34
CA LEU A 137 -21.86 2.97 23.24
C LEU A 137 -21.47 2.32 21.90
N MET A 138 -20.26 1.76 21.84
CA MET A 138 -19.78 1.08 20.63
C MET A 138 -20.57 -0.19 20.33
N GLY A 139 -21.00 -0.94 21.35
CA GLY A 139 -21.92 -2.05 21.18
C GLY A 139 -23.30 -1.63 20.64
N GLY A 140 -23.75 -0.40 20.93
CA GLY A 140 -24.95 0.19 20.32
C GLY A 140 -24.74 0.54 18.85
N ILE A 141 -23.62 1.20 18.52
CA ILE A 141 -23.25 1.56 17.14
C ILE A 141 -23.15 0.31 16.27
N ASP A 142 -22.48 -0.74 16.73
CA ASP A 142 -22.32 -2.01 16.01
C ASP A 142 -23.67 -2.68 15.71
N LYS A 143 -24.64 -2.57 16.61
CA LYS A 143 -26.00 -3.11 16.39
C LYS A 143 -26.83 -2.30 15.40
N ILE A 144 -26.72 -0.96 15.45
CA ILE A 144 -27.49 -0.06 14.59
C ILE A 144 -26.89 -0.01 13.18
N PHE A 145 -25.55 -0.07 13.08
CA PHE A 145 -24.78 0.03 11.85
C PHE A 145 -23.82 -1.16 11.69
N PRO A 146 -24.35 -2.38 11.44
CA PRO A 146 -23.56 -3.62 11.48
C PRO A 146 -22.44 -3.73 10.44
N GLU A 147 -22.49 -2.93 9.37
CA GLU A 147 -21.45 -2.92 8.35
C GLU A 147 -20.38 -1.83 8.58
N PHE A 148 -20.63 -0.88 9.49
CA PHE A 148 -19.70 0.26 9.69
C PHE A 148 -18.35 -0.20 10.24
N LEU A 149 -18.34 -0.98 11.32
CA LEU A 149 -17.09 -1.44 11.95
C LEU A 149 -16.34 -2.47 11.09
N PRO A 150 -17.00 -3.48 10.49
CA PRO A 150 -16.34 -4.36 9.51
C PRO A 150 -15.67 -3.61 8.37
N GLU A 151 -16.26 -2.52 7.87
CA GLU A 151 -15.67 -1.74 6.79
C GLU A 151 -14.43 -0.96 7.26
N GLN A 152 -14.40 -0.47 8.51
CA GLN A 152 -13.18 0.09 9.10
C GLN A 152 -12.09 -0.99 9.24
N VAL A 153 -12.45 -2.22 9.62
CA VAL A 153 -11.51 -3.35 9.68
C VAL A 153 -11.00 -3.71 8.28
N ARG A 154 -11.86 -3.70 7.25
CA ARG A 154 -11.46 -3.88 5.85
C ARG A 154 -10.40 -2.85 5.45
N GLN A 155 -10.64 -1.57 5.74
CA GLN A 155 -9.67 -0.52 5.45
C GLN A 155 -8.33 -0.79 6.15
N LEU A 156 -8.35 -1.17 7.44
CA LEU A 156 -7.13 -1.52 8.20
C LEU A 156 -6.41 -2.76 7.64
N ALA A 157 -7.13 -3.72 7.06
CA ALA A 157 -6.52 -4.83 6.34
C ALA A 157 -5.76 -4.34 5.09
N TYR A 158 -6.28 -3.35 4.36
CA TYR A 158 -5.58 -2.70 3.25
C TYR A 158 -4.36 -1.90 3.68
N TYR A 159 -4.40 -1.23 4.85
CA TYR A 159 -3.20 -0.63 5.45
C TYR A 159 -2.11 -1.69 5.65
N SER A 160 -2.45 -2.82 6.26
CA SER A 160 -1.50 -3.91 6.48
C SER A 160 -0.99 -4.50 5.16
N GLY A 161 -1.89 -4.78 4.22
CA GLY A 161 -1.55 -5.37 2.91
C GLY A 161 -0.57 -4.52 2.10
N LEU A 162 -0.84 -3.21 1.95
CA LEU A 162 0.08 -2.31 1.25
C LEU A 162 1.39 -2.13 2.04
N GLY A 163 1.31 -2.03 3.37
CA GLY A 163 2.48 -1.90 4.22
C GLY A 163 3.44 -3.10 4.10
N GLN A 164 2.91 -4.32 4.04
CA GLN A 164 3.68 -5.55 3.84
C GLN A 164 4.26 -5.63 2.42
N PHE A 165 3.49 -5.26 1.40
CA PHE A 165 4.00 -5.18 0.02
C PHE A 165 5.20 -4.25 -0.07
N TRP A 166 5.10 -3.03 0.48
CA TRP A 166 6.19 -2.07 0.45
C TRP A 166 7.38 -2.43 1.35
N ARG A 167 7.20 -3.27 2.37
CA ARG A 167 8.33 -3.84 3.12
C ARG A 167 9.24 -4.61 2.17
N VAL A 168 8.67 -5.56 1.44
CA VAL A 168 9.41 -6.40 0.49
C VAL A 168 10.02 -5.56 -0.63
N MET A 169 9.25 -4.64 -1.21
CA MET A 169 9.74 -3.78 -2.29
C MET A 169 10.89 -2.87 -1.85
N SER A 170 10.80 -2.29 -0.65
CA SER A 170 11.87 -1.46 -0.10
C SER A 170 13.17 -2.24 0.02
N ASP A 171 13.12 -3.45 0.58
CA ASP A 171 14.32 -4.27 0.78
C ASP A 171 14.96 -4.63 -0.58
N ILE A 172 14.15 -4.96 -1.58
CA ILE A 172 14.61 -5.21 -2.96
C ILE A 172 15.26 -3.96 -3.55
N PHE A 173 14.63 -2.79 -3.42
CA PHE A 173 15.14 -1.54 -4.01
C PHE A 173 16.46 -1.13 -3.39
N MET A 174 16.59 -1.24 -2.07
CA MET A 174 17.85 -0.98 -1.37
C MET A 174 18.93 -1.95 -1.85
N SER A 175 18.64 -3.26 -1.83
CA SER A 175 19.61 -4.29 -2.23
C SER A 175 20.06 -4.20 -3.70
N LEU A 176 19.23 -3.67 -4.60
CA LEU A 176 19.59 -3.46 -6.01
C LEU A 176 20.39 -2.17 -6.23
N SER A 177 20.37 -1.27 -5.26
CA SER A 177 21.01 0.05 -5.36
C SER A 177 22.30 0.20 -4.56
N ASP A 178 22.55 -0.71 -3.63
CA ASP A 178 23.78 -0.83 -2.85
C ASP A 178 24.93 -1.44 -3.69
#